data_AF-A0A645D8Z2-F1
#
_entry.id   AF-A0A645D8Z2-F1
#
_cell.length_a   1.000
_cell.length_b   1.000
_cell.length_c   1.000
_cell.angle_alpha   90.00
_cell.angle_beta   90.00
_cell.angle_gamma   90.00
#
_symmetry.space_group_name_H-M   'P 1'
#
loop_
_entity.id
_entity.type
_entity.pdbx_description
1 polymer ?
#
loop_
_entity_poly.entity_id
_entity_poly.type
_entity_poly.pdbx_seq_one_letter_code
_entity_poly.pdbx_strand_id
1 'polypeptide(L)'
;MFKAGTSLEGKTAKEIIYQDFKTFAINNYKIGVSQVTTTYIEGFNPMIEDFKALMNRKASSNGFDIMLLMITDIFSSSSLFIAAGEHKELFYRAFNVKSKNDTVFLDGIVSRKKQVIPPITEVINQTK
;
A
#
# COMPACT_ATOMS: atom_id res chain seq x y z
N MET A 1 11.12 -6.38 23.67
CA MET A 1 12.34 -5.60 23.34
C MET A 1 12.37 -5.47 21.83
N PHE A 2 11.94 -4.33 21.30
CA PHE A 2 11.99 -4.06 19.86
C PHE A 2 13.45 -3.78 19.50
N LYS A 3 13.96 -4.42 18.44
CA LYS A 3 15.34 -4.22 17.97
C LYS A 3 15.43 -2.84 17.33
N ALA A 4 16.19 -1.94 17.95
CA ALA A 4 16.63 -0.69 17.34
C ALA A 4 17.31 -0.99 15.98
N GLY A 5 16.75 -0.47 14.89
CA GLY A 5 17.28 -0.74 13.55
C GLY A 5 16.44 -0.28 12.36
N THR A 6 15.20 0.15 12.55
CA THR A 6 14.39 0.73 11.47
C THR A 6 14.08 2.20 11.76
N SER A 7 14.04 3.04 10.72
CA SER A 7 13.74 4.48 10.80
C SER A 7 12.28 4.81 11.20
N LEU A 8 11.57 3.81 11.71
CA LEU A 8 10.11 3.76 11.85
C LEU A 8 9.69 3.41 13.28
N GLU A 9 10.64 3.04 14.15
CA GLU A 9 10.40 2.86 15.58
C GLU A 9 9.86 4.15 16.20
N GLY A 10 8.78 4.03 16.97
CA GLY A 10 8.09 5.15 17.62
C GLY A 10 7.20 6.00 16.71
N LYS A 11 7.11 5.72 15.41
CA LYS A 11 6.19 6.41 14.51
C LYS A 11 4.78 5.83 14.57
N THR A 12 3.80 6.72 14.51
CA THR A 12 2.38 6.37 14.39
C THR A 12 2.05 5.90 12.97
N ALA A 13 0.94 5.16 12.82
CA ALA A 13 0.44 4.74 11.51
C ALA A 13 0.23 5.92 10.54
N LYS A 14 -0.18 7.08 11.09
CA LYS A 14 -0.33 8.33 10.34
C LYS A 14 1.01 8.81 9.79
N GLU A 15 2.02 8.97 10.63
CA GLU A 15 3.34 9.46 10.18
C GLU A 15 3.93 8.56 9.09
N ILE A 16 3.78 7.24 9.24
CA ILE A 16 4.24 6.24 8.28
C ILE A 16 3.50 6.39 6.93
N ILE A 17 2.16 6.51 6.94
CA ILE A 17 1.37 6.69 5.71
C ILE A 17 1.69 7.99 4.98
N TYR A 18 2.05 9.06 5.70
CA TYR A 18 2.30 10.37 5.08
C TYR A 18 3.76 10.59 4.66
N GLN A 19 4.69 9.71 5.05
CA GLN A 19 6.13 9.89 4.81
C GLN A 19 6.47 9.98 3.30
N ASP A 20 5.96 9.08 2.47
CA ASP A 20 6.05 9.17 1.00
C ASP A 20 4.70 8.80 0.36
N PHE A 21 3.70 9.62 0.63
CA PHE A 21 2.39 9.52 0.01
C PHE A 21 2.36 10.25 -1.34
N LYS A 22 1.95 9.57 -2.41
CA LYS A 22 1.68 10.17 -3.71
C LYS A 22 0.25 9.86 -4.17
N THR A 23 -0.32 10.82 -4.89
CA THR A 23 -1.65 10.70 -5.49
C THR A 23 -1.51 10.59 -7.00
N PHE A 24 -2.34 9.76 -7.61
CA PHE A 24 -2.44 9.53 -9.04
C PHE A 24 -3.92 9.62 -9.44
N ALA A 25 -4.18 10.15 -10.62
CA ALA A 25 -5.50 10.14 -11.24
C ALA A 25 -5.41 9.28 -12.50
N ILE A 26 -6.26 8.26 -12.59
CA ILE A 26 -6.32 7.33 -13.73
C ILE A 26 -7.78 7.21 -14.14
N ASN A 27 -8.13 7.77 -15.31
CA ASN A 27 -9.52 7.99 -15.72
C ASN A 27 -10.29 8.71 -14.60
N ASN A 28 -11.39 8.13 -14.13
CA ASN A 28 -12.21 8.67 -13.05
C ASN A 28 -11.79 8.19 -11.65
N TYR A 29 -10.72 7.39 -11.56
CA TYR A 29 -10.26 6.83 -10.29
C TYR A 29 -9.12 7.66 -9.70
N LYS A 30 -9.26 8.00 -8.42
CA LYS A 30 -8.24 8.68 -7.60
C LYS A 30 -7.52 7.65 -6.72
N ILE A 31 -6.22 7.51 -6.95
CA ILE A 31 -5.39 6.48 -6.32
C ILE A 31 -4.34 7.13 -5.42
N GLY A 32 -4.26 6.68 -4.17
CA GLY A 32 -3.23 7.09 -3.22
C GLY A 32 -2.27 5.93 -2.93
N VAL A 33 -0.96 6.17 -3.02
CA VAL A 33 0.04 5.15 -2.68
C VAL A 33 1.10 5.74 -1.75
N SER A 34 1.16 5.23 -0.53
CA SER A 34 2.28 5.43 0.39
C SER A 34 3.35 4.37 0.17
N GLN A 35 4.62 4.76 0.17
CA GLN A 35 5.72 3.81 0.15
C GLN A 35 6.64 4.05 1.35
N VAL A 36 7.05 2.97 2.01
CA VAL A 36 7.95 3.01 3.17
C VAL A 36 8.97 1.90 3.02
N THR A 37 10.22 2.20 3.34
CA THR A 37 11.34 1.28 3.21
C THR A 37 11.79 0.81 4.60
N THR A 38 11.99 -0.49 4.78
CA THR A 38 12.36 -1.09 6.07
C THR A 38 13.41 -2.19 5.89
N THR A 39 14.09 -2.53 6.97
CA THR A 39 14.94 -3.71 7.13
C THR A 39 14.27 -4.81 7.95
N TYR A 40 13.07 -4.55 8.47
CA TYR A 40 12.29 -5.47 9.31
C TYR A 40 10.81 -5.28 9.02
N ILE A 41 10.22 -6.17 8.23
CA ILE A 41 8.85 -6.05 7.73
C ILE A 41 7.82 -6.56 8.75
N GLU A 42 8.20 -7.56 9.54
CA GLU A 42 7.36 -8.17 10.58
C GLU A 42 7.06 -7.19 11.71
N GLY A 43 7.89 -6.17 11.89
CA GLY A 43 7.66 -5.08 12.83
C GLY A 43 6.36 -4.29 12.56
N PHE A 44 5.79 -4.39 11.35
CA PHE A 44 4.53 -3.74 10.97
C PHE A 44 3.29 -4.56 11.29
N ASN A 45 3.44 -5.85 11.61
CA ASN A 45 2.30 -6.74 11.87
C ASN A 45 1.33 -6.21 12.94
N PRO A 46 1.80 -5.65 14.08
CA PRO A 46 0.90 -5.10 15.09
C PRO A 46 0.11 -3.87 14.64
N MET A 47 0.53 -3.20 13.55
CA MET A 47 -0.06 -1.95 13.06
C MET A 47 -0.97 -2.15 11.83
N ILE A 48 -1.10 -3.37 11.31
CA ILE A 48 -1.88 -3.66 10.09
C ILE A 48 -3.31 -3.14 10.20
N GLU A 49 -3.99 -3.40 11.33
CA GLU A 49 -5.37 -2.94 11.54
C GLU A 49 -5.46 -1.42 11.66
N ASP A 50 -4.50 -0.77 12.33
CA ASP A 50 -4.44 0.69 12.42
C ASP A 50 -4.23 1.34 11.04
N PHE A 51 -3.36 0.76 10.21
CA PHE A 51 -3.17 1.21 8.83
C PHE A 51 -4.45 1.06 8.03
N LYS A 52 -5.10 -0.10 8.08
CA LYS A 52 -6.36 -0.33 7.36
C LYS A 52 -7.45 0.63 7.80
N ALA A 53 -7.64 0.82 9.10
CA ALA A 53 -8.66 1.73 9.64
C ALA A 53 -8.38 3.18 9.18
N LEU A 54 -7.14 3.64 9.29
CA LEU A 54 -6.76 4.98 8.90
C LEU A 54 -6.87 5.20 7.38
N MET A 55 -6.43 4.24 6.56
CA MET A 55 -6.53 4.34 5.11
C MET A 55 -7.98 4.28 4.63
N ASN A 56 -8.83 3.42 5.21
CA ASN A 56 -10.26 3.41 4.85
C ASN A 56 -10.94 4.73 5.19
N ARG A 57 -10.69 5.27 6.40
CA ARG A 57 -11.21 6.59 6.79
C ARG A 57 -10.77 7.68 5.81
N LYS A 58 -9.49 7.68 5.44
CA LYS A 58 -8.92 8.66 4.52
C LYS A 58 -9.45 8.49 3.09
N ALA A 59 -9.65 7.26 2.65
CA ALA A 59 -10.23 6.96 1.35
C ALA A 59 -11.63 7.59 1.25
N SER A 60 -12.48 7.35 2.25
CA SER A 60 -13.81 7.94 2.32
C SER A 60 -13.79 9.47 2.46
N SER A 61 -12.93 10.03 3.32
CA SER A 61 -12.94 11.49 3.58
C SER A 61 -12.35 12.32 2.44
N ASN A 62 -11.43 11.75 1.66
CA ASN A 62 -10.69 12.49 0.62
C ASN A 62 -11.04 11.99 -0.81
N GLY A 63 -12.01 11.08 -0.93
CA GLY A 63 -12.48 10.52 -2.20
C GLY A 63 -11.41 9.74 -2.94
N PHE A 64 -10.59 8.94 -2.24
CA PHE A 64 -9.70 7.99 -2.91
C PHE A 64 -10.43 6.68 -3.14
N ASP A 65 -10.49 6.24 -4.39
CA ASP A 65 -11.07 4.95 -4.78
C ASP A 65 -10.17 3.79 -4.32
N ILE A 66 -8.86 3.99 -4.41
CA ILE A 66 -7.85 3.01 -4.01
C ILE A 66 -6.79 3.71 -3.16
N MET A 67 -6.50 3.14 -2.01
CA MET A 67 -5.35 3.49 -1.18
C MET A 67 -4.47 2.27 -0.96
N LEU A 68 -3.18 2.43 -1.21
CA LEU A 68 -2.16 1.39 -1.00
C LEU A 68 -1.09 1.91 -0.04
N LEU A 69 -0.69 1.05 0.90
CA LEU A 69 0.57 1.19 1.63
C LEU A 69 1.50 0.07 1.18
N MET A 70 2.67 0.44 0.66
CA MET A 70 3.72 -0.44 0.20
C MET A 70 4.90 -0.37 1.18
N ILE A 71 5.13 -1.46 1.90
CA ILE A 71 6.25 -1.60 2.84
C ILE A 71 7.30 -2.45 2.15
N THR A 72 8.37 -1.82 1.68
CA THR A 72 9.44 -2.45 0.90
C THR A 72 10.57 -2.89 1.82
N ASP A 73 10.91 -4.16 1.77
CA ASP A 73 12.11 -4.69 2.40
C ASP A 73 13.30 -4.57 1.44
N ILE A 74 14.35 -3.87 1.89
CA ILE A 74 15.54 -3.62 1.09
C ILE A 74 16.40 -4.86 0.85
N PHE A 75 16.28 -5.88 1.71
CA PHE A 75 17.11 -7.08 1.58
C PHE A 75 16.49 -8.10 0.63
N SER A 76 15.19 -8.34 0.75
CA SER A 76 14.47 -9.27 -0.14
C SER A 76 14.09 -8.66 -1.49
N SER A 77 14.14 -7.32 -1.65
CA SER A 77 13.61 -6.65 -2.85
C SER A 77 12.13 -6.96 -3.10
N SER A 78 11.38 -7.21 -2.04
CA SER A 78 9.94 -7.52 -2.06
C SER A 78 9.17 -6.46 -1.25
N SER A 79 7.85 -6.41 -1.41
CA SER A 79 7.01 -5.51 -0.62
C SER A 79 5.75 -6.19 -0.07
N LEU A 80 5.41 -5.81 1.15
CA LEU A 80 4.10 -6.07 1.76
C LEU A 80 3.16 -4.92 1.41
N PHE A 81 1.97 -5.25 0.94
CA PHE A 81 0.94 -4.31 0.55
C PHE A 81 -0.26 -4.42 1.49
N ILE A 82 -0.78 -3.25 1.87
CA ILE A 82 -2.09 -3.11 2.51
C ILE A 82 -2.94 -2.28 1.57
N ALA A 83 -4.16 -2.73 1.28
CA ALA A 83 -5.08 -2.07 0.38
C ALA A 83 -6.37 -1.64 1.10
N ALA A 84 -6.86 -0.44 0.78
CA ALA A 84 -8.08 0.15 1.32
C ALA A 84 -8.80 0.98 0.25
N GLY A 85 -10.03 1.41 0.55
CA GLY A 85 -10.91 2.11 -0.39
C GLY A 85 -11.97 1.18 -0.99
N GLU A 86 -12.95 1.81 -1.65
CA GLU A 86 -14.12 1.14 -2.23
C GLU A 86 -13.73 0.22 -3.38
N HIS A 87 -12.74 0.61 -4.19
CA HIS A 87 -12.32 -0.09 -5.41
C HIS A 87 -10.99 -0.85 -5.23
N LYS A 88 -10.64 -1.24 -4.00
CA LYS A 88 -9.37 -1.92 -3.68
C LYS A 88 -9.20 -3.26 -4.39
N GLU A 89 -10.28 -3.89 -4.84
CA GLU A 89 -10.27 -5.11 -5.64
C GLU A 89 -9.60 -4.95 -7.01
N LEU A 90 -9.54 -3.74 -7.56
CA LEU A 90 -8.77 -3.47 -8.77
C LEU A 90 -7.27 -3.70 -8.56
N PHE A 91 -6.74 -3.40 -7.37
CA PHE A 91 -5.36 -3.78 -7.01
C PHE A 91 -5.20 -5.31 -6.95
N TYR A 92 -6.12 -6.02 -6.30
CA TYR A 92 -6.04 -7.46 -6.20
C TYR A 92 -6.10 -8.15 -7.59
N ARG A 93 -6.96 -7.66 -8.48
CA ARG A 93 -7.03 -8.08 -9.89
C ARG A 93 -5.72 -7.80 -10.63
N ALA A 94 -5.14 -6.61 -10.46
CA ALA A 94 -3.91 -6.20 -11.14
C ALA A 94 -2.71 -7.09 -10.82
N PHE A 95 -2.69 -7.71 -9.64
CA PHE A 95 -1.62 -8.61 -9.21
C PHE A 95 -2.05 -10.08 -9.14
N ASN A 96 -3.25 -10.42 -9.62
CA ASN A 96 -3.82 -11.77 -9.56
C ASN A 96 -3.76 -12.40 -8.15
N VAL A 97 -4.08 -11.60 -7.13
CA VAL A 97 -4.09 -12.03 -5.72
C VAL A 97 -5.52 -12.05 -5.17
N LYS A 98 -5.75 -12.82 -4.11
CA LYS A 98 -7.08 -12.94 -3.49
C LYS A 98 -7.31 -11.83 -2.47
N SER A 99 -8.50 -11.23 -2.48
CA SER A 99 -8.91 -10.15 -1.55
C SER A 99 -9.12 -10.56 -0.09
N LYS A 100 -8.98 -11.85 0.23
CA LYS A 100 -9.27 -12.40 1.57
C LYS A 100 -8.20 -12.10 2.62
N ASN A 101 -7.04 -11.60 2.20
CA ASN A 101 -5.94 -11.34 3.11
C ASN A 101 -5.86 -9.85 3.42
N ASP A 102 -5.68 -9.52 4.71
CA ASP A 102 -5.47 -8.15 5.19
C ASP A 102 -4.22 -7.51 4.58
N THR A 103 -3.29 -8.34 4.12
CA THR A 103 -2.04 -7.95 3.48
C THR A 103 -1.73 -8.83 2.27
N VAL A 104 -1.00 -8.29 1.30
CA VAL A 104 -0.50 -9.02 0.13
C VAL A 104 1.01 -8.88 0.05
N PHE A 105 1.74 -9.99 0.02
CA PHE A 105 3.17 -9.98 -0.21
C PHE A 105 3.46 -10.19 -1.70
N LEU A 106 4.22 -9.28 -2.31
CA LEU A 106 4.63 -9.37 -3.72
C LEU A 106 6.15 -9.32 -3.85
N ASP A 107 6.70 -10.35 -4.46
CA ASP A 107 8.13 -10.48 -4.69
C ASP A 107 8.61 -9.63 -5.88
N GLY A 108 9.82 -9.08 -5.78
CA GLY A 108 10.43 -8.25 -6.82
C GLY A 108 9.78 -6.87 -7.03
N ILE A 109 8.75 -6.49 -6.24
CA ILE A 109 8.05 -5.21 -6.37
C ILE A 109 8.66 -4.21 -5.38
N VAL A 110 9.40 -3.23 -5.89
CA VAL A 110 10.08 -2.18 -5.10
C VAL A 110 9.79 -0.76 -5.60
N SER A 111 9.22 -0.61 -6.80
CA SER A 111 8.93 0.68 -7.42
C SER A 111 7.44 0.91 -7.61
N ARG A 112 6.86 1.83 -6.81
CA ARG A 112 5.51 2.33 -7.02
C ARG A 112 5.26 2.77 -8.48
N LYS A 113 6.13 3.62 -9.04
CA LYS A 113 5.91 4.24 -10.38
C LYS A 113 6.06 3.23 -11.52
N LYS A 114 7.05 2.35 -11.46
CA LYS A 114 7.35 1.41 -12.56
C LYS A 114 6.57 0.11 -12.49
N GLN A 115 6.21 -0.34 -11.29
CA GLN A 115 5.69 -1.70 -11.08
C GLN A 115 4.29 -1.75 -10.47
N VAL A 116 3.86 -0.72 -9.74
CA VAL A 116 2.54 -0.71 -9.09
C VAL A 116 1.49 0.02 -9.92
N ILE A 117 1.80 1.24 -10.36
CA ILE A 117 0.84 2.08 -11.10
C ILE A 117 0.46 1.49 -12.47
N PRO A 118 1.38 0.96 -13.31
CA PRO A 118 1.02 0.47 -14.64
C PRO A 118 0.02 -0.71 -14.64
N PRO A 119 0.20 -1.79 -13.84
CA PRO A 119 -0.79 -2.88 -13.79
C PRO A 119 -2.18 -2.44 -13.31
N ILE A 120 -2.24 -1.53 -12.33
CA ILE A 120 -3.52 -0.97 -11.85
C ILE A 120 -4.19 -0.17 -12.97
N THR A 121 -3.41 0.60 -13.73
CA THR A 121 -3.90 1.39 -14.87
C THR A 121 -4.50 0.49 -15.95
N GLU A 122 -3.82 -0.62 -16.24
CA GLU A 122 -4.29 -1.60 -17.22
C GLU A 122 -5.63 -2.22 -16.82
N VAL A 123 -5.78 -2.67 -15.57
CA VAL A 123 -7.05 -3.22 -15.07
C VAL A 123 -8.17 -2.18 -15.09
N ILE A 124 -7.89 -0.93 -14.71
CA ILE A 124 -8.86 0.16 -14.79
C ILE A 124 -9.33 0.37 -16.24
N ASN A 125 -8.40 0.36 -17.20
CA ASN A 125 -8.73 0.55 -18.62
C ASN A 125 -9.53 -0.62 -19.22
N GLN A 126 -9.41 -1.82 -18.66
CA GLN A 126 -10.18 -3.00 -19.05
C GLN A 126 -11.58 -3.06 -18.40
N THR A 127 -11.85 -2.26 -17.37
CA THR A 127 -13.15 -2.24 -16.67
C THR A 127 -14.13 -1.26 -17.35
N LYS A 128 -13.97 -1.03 -18.66
CA LYS A 128 -14.87 -0.22 -19.49
C LYS A 128 -16.16 -0.96 -19.81
#